data_AF-A0A314UDI8-F1
#
_entry.id   AF-A0A314UDI8-F1
#
_cell.length_a   1.000
_cell.length_b   1.000
_cell.length_c   1.000
_cell.angle_alpha   90.00
_cell.angle_beta   90.00
_cell.angle_gamma   90.00
#
_symmetry.space_group_name_H-M   'P 1'
#
loop_
_entity.id
_entity.type
_entity.pdbx_description
1 polymer ?
#
loop_
_entity_poly.entity_id
_entity_poly.type
_entity_poly.pdbx_seq_one_letter_code
_entity_poly.pdbx_strand_id
1 'polypeptide(L)'
;MTILIEQPEFGVEVGTEAGEKKVFEDEKELVLEDGLFVVPHTNSFGQTFRDYDAEGERQPSVEIFYQINHINQSYDFVQRMRKEYSKLNRVEMSIWECCELLNEVVDESDPDLDEPQIEHLLQTAEAIRKDYPNEDWLHLTGLIHDLGKVLLLPSFGELPQWAVVGDTFPVGCAFDQANVHHRVLYH
;
A
#
# COMPACT_ATOMS: atom_id res chain seq x y z
N MET A 1 -4.12 32.13 -20.99
CA MET A 1 -3.37 31.77 -22.21
C MET A 1 -1.96 32.26 -22.00
N THR A 2 -1.12 31.42 -21.42
CA THR A 2 0.21 31.80 -20.93
C THR A 2 1.23 31.30 -21.94
N ILE A 3 2.02 32.24 -22.46
CA ILE A 3 2.96 32.04 -23.56
C ILE A 3 4.27 31.52 -22.96
N LEU A 4 4.77 30.39 -23.47
CA LEU A 4 6.07 29.82 -23.12
C LEU A 4 7.18 30.67 -23.74
N ILE A 5 8.16 31.09 -22.93
CA ILE A 5 9.38 31.76 -23.38
C ILE A 5 10.50 30.72 -23.27
N GLU A 6 11.12 30.36 -24.40
CA GLU A 6 12.34 29.56 -24.44
C GLU A 6 13.53 30.39 -23.93
N GLN A 7 14.33 29.82 -23.02
CA GLN A 7 15.61 30.39 -22.61
C GLN A 7 16.77 29.72 -23.38
N PRO A 8 17.82 30.47 -23.74
CA PRO A 8 18.85 29.99 -24.66
C PRO A 8 19.90 29.11 -23.99
N GLU A 9 20.38 28.12 -24.75
CA GLU A 9 21.54 27.29 -24.42
C GLU A 9 22.84 28.12 -24.40
N PHE A 10 23.62 28.00 -23.34
CA PHE A 10 25.01 28.46 -23.29
C PHE A 10 25.94 27.25 -23.35
N GLY A 11 26.52 27.02 -24.53
CA GLY A 11 27.62 26.10 -24.73
C GLY A 11 28.96 26.71 -24.29
N VAL A 12 29.77 25.90 -23.60
CA VAL A 12 31.21 26.08 -23.47
C VAL A 12 31.86 24.69 -23.57
N GLU A 13 32.51 24.39 -24.69
CA GLU A 13 33.58 23.38 -24.81
C GLU A 13 34.92 24.09 -24.49
N VAL A 14 36.03 23.51 -24.00
CA VAL A 14 36.65 22.19 -24.12
C VAL A 14 37.60 21.99 -22.93
N GLY A 15 37.75 20.77 -22.42
CA GLY A 15 38.88 20.35 -21.59
C GLY A 15 38.88 18.84 -21.35
N THR A 16 39.70 18.11 -22.09
CA THR A 16 39.87 16.65 -22.06
C THR A 16 40.45 16.14 -20.74
N GLU A 17 39.85 15.10 -20.16
CA GLU A 17 40.57 13.97 -19.53
C GLU A 17 39.58 12.82 -19.25
N ALA A 18 40.05 11.58 -19.46
CA ALA A 18 39.27 10.36 -19.45
C ALA A 18 38.73 10.03 -18.03
N GLY A 19 37.40 10.00 -17.89
CA GLY A 19 36.70 9.55 -16.70
C GLY A 19 35.47 8.75 -17.12
N GLU A 20 35.27 7.62 -16.45
CA GLU A 20 34.26 6.60 -16.70
C GLU A 20 32.87 7.17 -17.02
N LYS A 21 32.24 6.69 -18.10
CA LYS A 21 30.82 6.91 -18.34
C LYS A 21 30.04 6.21 -17.22
N LYS A 22 29.72 6.93 -16.14
CA LYS A 22 28.54 6.60 -15.33
C LYS A 22 27.33 6.83 -16.22
N VAL A 23 26.77 5.74 -16.72
CA VAL A 23 25.42 5.71 -17.26
C VAL A 23 24.53 6.15 -16.10
N PHE A 24 23.96 7.35 -16.20
CA PHE A 24 22.80 7.69 -15.40
C PHE A 24 21.67 6.87 -16.01
N GLU A 25 21.36 5.72 -15.41
CA GLU A 25 20.11 5.02 -15.68
C GLU A 25 19.00 5.96 -15.22
N ASP A 26 18.10 6.29 -16.15
CA ASP A 26 16.92 7.08 -15.87
C ASP A 26 15.96 6.16 -15.10
N GLU A 27 16.02 6.19 -13.76
CA GLU A 27 15.19 5.37 -12.84
C GLU A 27 13.67 5.59 -13.00
N LYS A 28 13.26 6.41 -13.98
CA LYS A 28 11.87 6.72 -14.31
C LYS A 28 11.27 5.81 -15.38
N GLU A 29 12.05 4.95 -15.99
CA GLU A 29 11.55 4.02 -17.00
C GLU A 29 11.13 2.70 -16.31
N LEU A 30 9.84 2.35 -16.41
CA LEU A 30 9.34 1.02 -16.04
C LEU A 30 9.96 0.01 -17.00
N VAL A 31 11.13 -0.52 -16.63
CA VAL A 31 11.82 -1.55 -17.42
C VAL A 31 11.07 -2.86 -17.25
N LEU A 32 10.37 -3.26 -18.31
CA LEU A 32 9.85 -4.62 -18.45
C LEU A 32 11.01 -5.56 -18.78
N GLU A 33 11.68 -6.10 -17.76
CA GLU A 33 12.57 -7.25 -17.95
C GLU A 33 11.75 -8.54 -18.01
N ASP A 34 11.86 -9.28 -19.12
CA ASP A 34 11.30 -10.62 -19.33
C ASP A 34 9.79 -10.82 -19.06
N GLY A 35 9.00 -9.74 -19.07
CA GLY A 35 7.56 -9.78 -18.79
C GLY A 35 7.23 -10.00 -17.31
N LEU A 36 8.19 -9.83 -16.41
CA LEU A 36 7.95 -9.72 -14.97
C LEU A 36 7.71 -8.26 -14.59
N PHE A 37 6.75 -8.04 -13.70
CA PHE A 37 6.53 -6.75 -13.06
C PHE A 37 7.70 -6.45 -12.11
N VAL A 38 8.54 -5.48 -12.48
CA VAL A 38 9.61 -4.98 -11.62
C VAL A 38 9.03 -3.85 -10.77
N VAL A 39 8.98 -4.06 -9.45
CA VAL A 39 8.54 -3.03 -8.51
C VAL A 39 9.64 -1.96 -8.46
N PRO A 40 9.35 -0.69 -8.82
CA PRO A 40 10.33 0.37 -8.70
C PRO A 40 10.70 0.57 -7.22
N HIS A 41 12.00 0.78 -6.95
CA HIS A 41 12.50 0.96 -5.59
C HIS A 41 12.04 2.26 -4.93
N THR A 42 11.60 3.24 -5.72
CA THR A 42 11.16 4.55 -5.26
C THR A 42 9.90 5.02 -5.99
N ASN A 43 9.10 5.86 -5.33
CA ASN A 43 7.95 6.52 -5.93
C ASN A 43 8.39 7.64 -6.89
N SER A 44 7.44 8.28 -7.58
CA SER A 44 7.75 9.40 -8.50
C SER A 44 8.40 10.62 -7.81
N PHE A 45 8.46 10.63 -6.49
CA PHE A 45 9.11 11.65 -5.65
C PHE A 45 10.46 11.19 -5.07
N GLY A 46 10.95 10.00 -5.42
CA GLY A 46 12.23 9.47 -4.96
C GLY A 46 12.20 8.88 -3.54
N GLN A 47 11.02 8.65 -2.96
CA GLN A 47 10.86 8.03 -1.64
C GLN A 47 10.76 6.51 -1.78
N THR A 48 11.41 5.79 -0.87
CA THR A 48 11.26 4.33 -0.75
C THR A 48 9.85 3.99 -0.25
N PHE A 49 9.29 2.90 -0.77
CA PHE A 49 7.98 2.40 -0.34
C PHE A 49 8.13 1.47 0.87
N ARG A 50 7.15 1.50 1.77
CA ARG A 50 7.02 0.58 2.90
C ARG A 50 8.28 0.52 3.79
N ASP A 51 8.86 1.68 4.07
CA ASP A 51 10.04 1.78 4.93
C ASP A 51 9.62 1.83 6.41
N TYR A 52 9.66 0.67 7.07
CA TYR A 52 9.33 0.52 8.49
C TYR A 52 10.45 0.96 9.44
N ASP A 53 11.66 1.19 8.92
CA ASP A 53 12.84 1.60 9.69
C ASP A 53 13.16 3.10 9.53
N ALA A 54 12.54 3.78 8.56
CA ALA A 54 12.68 5.22 8.36
C ALA A 54 12.15 6.02 9.56
N GLU A 55 12.92 7.02 9.99
CA GLU A 55 12.45 7.99 10.98
C GLU A 55 11.34 8.85 10.36
N GLY A 56 10.10 8.60 10.77
CA GLY A 56 8.90 9.30 10.30
C GLY A 56 7.82 9.42 11.37
N GLU A 57 6.88 10.35 11.19
CA GLU A 57 5.82 10.62 12.18
C GLU A 57 4.89 9.41 12.41
N ARG A 58 4.67 8.58 11.39
CA ARG A 58 3.87 7.34 11.47
C ARG A 58 4.62 6.14 12.05
N GLN A 59 5.95 6.15 12.10
CA GLN A 59 6.74 4.97 12.47
C GLN A 59 6.37 4.44 13.87
N PRO A 60 6.24 5.27 14.93
CA PRO A 60 5.88 4.77 16.25
C PRO A 60 4.47 4.18 16.32
N SER A 61 3.50 4.77 15.59
CA SER A 61 2.13 4.25 15.56
C SER A 61 2.05 2.92 14.81
N VAL A 62 2.75 2.78 13.69
CA VAL A 62 2.81 1.55 12.90
C VAL A 62 3.50 0.42 13.69
N GLU A 63 4.57 0.74 14.42
CA GLU A 63 5.23 -0.25 15.27
C GLU A 63 4.29 -0.75 16.38
N ILE A 64 3.62 0.16 17.10
CA ILE A 64 2.63 -0.19 18.13
C ILE A 64 1.47 -1.00 17.52
N PHE A 65 1.01 -0.63 16.34
CA PHE A 65 -0.02 -1.36 15.60
C PHE A 65 0.38 -2.83 15.40
N TYR A 66 1.56 -3.08 14.82
CA TYR A 66 2.02 -4.44 14.52
C TYR A 66 2.33 -5.24 15.79
N GLN A 67 2.80 -4.59 16.85
CA GLN A 67 2.95 -5.22 18.17
C GLN A 67 1.60 -5.76 18.68
N ILE A 68 0.56 -4.93 18.67
CA ILE A 68 -0.78 -5.33 19.13
C ILE A 68 -1.36 -6.40 18.21
N ASN A 69 -1.20 -6.26 16.89
CA ASN A 69 -1.61 -7.25 15.91
C ASN A 69 -0.99 -8.62 16.22
N HIS A 70 0.34 -8.68 16.32
CA HIS A 70 1.09 -9.92 16.56
C HIS A 70 0.73 -10.61 17.87
N ILE A 71 0.43 -9.84 18.92
CA ILE A 71 0.02 -10.38 20.23
C ILE A 71 -1.39 -10.99 20.16
N ASN A 72 -2.32 -10.36 19.44
CA ASN A 72 -3.74 -10.70 19.51
C ASN A 72 -4.25 -11.59 18.36
N GLN A 73 -3.54 -11.64 17.22
CA GLN A 73 -3.85 -12.52 16.08
C GLN A 73 -3.49 -13.97 16.38
N SER A 74 -4.30 -14.61 17.21
CA SER A 74 -4.18 -16.04 17.55
C SER A 74 -5.03 -16.93 16.64
N TYR A 75 -4.70 -18.23 16.60
CA TYR A 75 -5.50 -19.23 15.88
C TYR A 75 -6.98 -19.21 16.31
N ASP A 76 -7.24 -19.12 17.62
CA ASP A 76 -8.60 -19.09 18.17
C ASP A 76 -9.34 -17.81 17.80
N PHE A 77 -8.65 -16.66 17.79
CA PHE A 77 -9.20 -15.41 17.32
C PHE A 77 -9.65 -15.52 15.86
N VAL A 78 -8.76 -15.98 14.96
CA VAL A 78 -9.03 -16.12 13.53
C VAL A 78 -10.17 -17.12 13.27
N GLN A 79 -10.19 -18.26 13.95
CA GLN A 79 -11.28 -19.24 13.86
C GLN A 79 -12.64 -18.62 14.20
N ARG A 80 -12.70 -17.83 15.28
CA ARG A 80 -13.92 -17.14 15.72
C ARG A 80 -14.35 -16.07 14.73
N MET A 81 -13.44 -15.24 14.24
CA MET A 81 -13.72 -14.22 13.23
C MET A 81 -14.26 -14.84 11.94
N ARG A 82 -13.63 -15.91 11.43
CA ARG A 82 -14.12 -16.64 10.25
C ARG A 82 -15.54 -17.15 10.45
N LYS A 83 -15.83 -17.77 11.60
CA LYS A 83 -17.18 -18.27 11.92
C LYS A 83 -18.21 -17.15 12.03
N GLU A 84 -17.82 -15.99 12.53
CA GLU A 84 -18.71 -14.84 12.70
C GLU A 84 -19.03 -14.18 11.37
N TYR A 85 -18.01 -13.84 10.58
CA TYR A 85 -18.13 -13.01 9.39
C TYR A 85 -18.45 -13.77 8.11
N SER A 86 -18.22 -15.09 8.05
CA SER A 86 -18.64 -15.93 6.91
C SER A 86 -20.16 -15.97 6.70
N LYS A 87 -20.95 -15.50 7.66
CA LYS A 87 -22.41 -15.45 7.56
C LYS A 87 -22.91 -14.35 6.62
N LEU A 88 -22.10 -13.32 6.36
CA LEU A 88 -22.40 -12.21 5.44
C LEU A 88 -23.80 -11.60 5.65
N ASN A 89 -24.22 -11.43 6.91
CA ASN A 89 -25.60 -11.09 7.27
C ASN A 89 -25.73 -9.77 8.07
N ARG A 90 -24.78 -8.84 7.88
CA ARG A 90 -24.75 -7.57 8.62
C ARG A 90 -25.48 -6.46 7.89
N VAL A 91 -25.06 -6.18 6.66
CA VAL A 91 -25.60 -5.09 5.83
C VAL A 91 -25.66 -5.56 4.38
N GLU A 92 -26.68 -5.10 3.65
CA GLU A 92 -26.80 -5.24 2.20
C GLU A 92 -26.64 -3.85 1.57
N MET A 93 -25.71 -3.74 0.62
CA MET A 93 -25.39 -2.48 -0.07
C MET A 93 -24.71 -2.76 -1.41
N SER A 94 -24.67 -1.75 -2.27
CA SER A 94 -23.89 -1.74 -3.50
C SER A 94 -22.39 -1.53 -3.23
N ILE A 95 -21.56 -1.83 -4.23
CA ILE A 95 -20.11 -1.62 -4.18
C ILE A 95 -19.79 -0.14 -3.96
N TRP A 96 -20.51 0.77 -4.62
CA TRP A 96 -20.24 2.20 -4.49
C TRP A 96 -20.60 2.74 -3.10
N GLU A 97 -21.72 2.32 -2.53
CA GLU A 97 -22.06 2.66 -1.14
C GLU A 97 -20.99 2.15 -0.16
N CYS A 98 -20.43 0.97 -0.41
CA CYS A 98 -19.31 0.42 0.36
C CYS A 98 -18.05 1.31 0.25
N CYS A 99 -17.71 1.77 -0.95
CA CYS A 99 -16.61 2.72 -1.17
C CYS A 99 -16.84 4.04 -0.41
N GLU A 100 -18.05 4.60 -0.47
CA GLU A 100 -18.39 5.86 0.21
C GLU A 100 -18.24 5.76 1.73
N LEU A 101 -18.57 4.61 2.32
CA LEU A 101 -18.37 4.36 3.75
C LEU A 101 -16.89 4.38 4.16
N LEU A 102 -15.97 4.04 3.25
CA LEU A 102 -14.53 4.03 3.49
C LEU A 102 -13.90 5.44 3.41
N ASN A 103 -14.69 6.48 3.13
CA ASN A 103 -14.22 7.87 3.23
C ASN A 103 -13.83 8.28 4.66
N GLU A 104 -14.38 7.60 5.68
CA GLU A 104 -14.10 7.88 7.09
C GLU A 104 -13.02 6.96 7.68
N VAL A 105 -12.33 6.18 6.85
CA VAL A 105 -11.36 5.17 7.27
C VAL A 105 -9.97 5.57 6.77
N VAL A 106 -9.01 5.64 7.70
CA VAL A 106 -7.58 5.80 7.42
C VAL A 106 -6.85 4.58 7.99
N ASP A 107 -5.97 3.98 7.20
CA ASP A 107 -5.21 2.78 7.57
C ASP A 107 -4.04 3.15 8.51
N GLU A 108 -4.08 2.64 9.74
CA GLU A 108 -3.03 2.88 10.75
C GLU A 108 -1.79 1.98 10.57
N SER A 109 -1.88 0.95 9.74
CA SER A 109 -0.77 0.01 9.48
C SER A 109 0.12 0.44 8.32
N ASP A 110 -0.37 1.36 7.49
CA ASP A 110 0.32 1.85 6.32
C ASP A 110 1.29 2.98 6.70
N PRO A 111 2.61 2.82 6.45
CA PRO A 111 3.59 3.88 6.71
C PRO A 111 3.53 5.00 5.66
N ASP A 112 2.93 4.77 4.50
CA ASP A 112 3.00 5.63 3.32
C ASP A 112 1.72 6.47 3.10
N LEU A 113 0.56 6.00 3.57
CA LEU A 113 -0.75 6.63 3.28
C LEU A 113 -1.38 7.30 4.51
N ASP A 114 -1.90 8.53 4.33
CA ASP A 114 -2.75 9.24 5.32
C ASP A 114 -4.11 9.65 4.75
N GLU A 115 -4.35 9.40 3.46
CA GLU A 115 -5.63 9.67 2.83
C GLU A 115 -6.75 8.71 3.24
N PRO A 116 -8.02 9.12 3.10
CA PRO A 116 -9.16 8.24 3.16
C PRO A 116 -9.02 7.03 2.24
N GLN A 117 -9.44 5.87 2.73
CA GLN A 117 -9.32 4.61 2.02
C GLN A 117 -10.01 4.60 0.65
N ILE A 118 -11.09 5.37 0.46
CA ILE A 118 -11.74 5.52 -0.86
C ILE A 118 -10.79 6.08 -1.92
N GLU A 119 -9.89 7.00 -1.56
CA GLU A 119 -8.92 7.58 -2.49
C GLU A 119 -7.95 6.50 -2.98
N HIS A 120 -7.42 5.67 -2.08
CA HIS A 120 -6.56 4.53 -2.42
C HIS A 120 -7.24 3.54 -3.38
N LEU A 121 -8.53 3.22 -3.16
CA LEU A 121 -9.29 2.34 -4.07
C LEU A 121 -9.35 2.91 -5.49
N LEU A 122 -9.62 4.21 -5.62
CA LEU A 122 -9.70 4.90 -6.91
C LEU A 122 -8.33 5.04 -7.56
N GLN A 123 -7.30 5.41 -6.80
CA GLN A 123 -5.92 5.51 -7.28
C GLN A 123 -5.43 4.16 -7.83
N THR A 124 -5.67 3.07 -7.08
CA THR A 124 -5.30 1.71 -7.50
C THR A 124 -6.04 1.32 -8.77
N ALA A 125 -7.36 1.50 -8.83
CA ALA A 125 -8.17 1.16 -9.99
C ALA A 125 -7.75 1.96 -11.25
N GLU A 126 -7.52 3.27 -11.12
CA GLU A 126 -7.14 4.13 -12.24
C GLU A 126 -5.71 3.90 -12.73
N ALA A 127 -4.76 3.59 -11.82
CA ALA A 127 -3.41 3.20 -12.19
C ALA A 127 -3.44 1.91 -13.02
N ILE A 128 -4.15 0.88 -12.56
CA ILE A 128 -4.34 -0.36 -13.30
C ILE A 128 -5.04 -0.09 -14.64
N ARG A 129 -6.07 0.76 -14.67
CA ARG A 129 -6.78 1.10 -15.91
C ARG A 129 -5.87 1.75 -16.95
N LYS A 130 -4.92 2.57 -16.50
CA LYS A 130 -3.94 3.22 -17.37
C LYS A 130 -2.94 2.22 -17.95
N ASP A 131 -2.42 1.31 -17.13
CA ASP A 131 -1.36 0.38 -17.52
C ASP A 131 -1.90 -0.86 -18.25
N TYR A 132 -3.13 -1.28 -17.93
CA TYR A 132 -3.80 -2.45 -18.47
C TYR A 132 -5.18 -2.11 -19.05
N PRO A 133 -5.29 -1.25 -20.08
CA PRO A 133 -6.55 -0.66 -20.53
C PRO A 133 -7.60 -1.66 -21.03
N ASN A 134 -7.20 -2.88 -21.39
CA ASN A 134 -8.10 -3.92 -21.90
C ASN A 134 -8.53 -4.96 -20.84
N GLU A 135 -8.03 -4.87 -19.60
CA GLU A 135 -8.30 -5.83 -18.52
C GLU A 135 -9.28 -5.24 -17.51
N ASP A 136 -10.53 -5.04 -17.92
CA ASP A 136 -11.60 -4.41 -17.12
C ASP A 136 -11.81 -5.06 -15.74
N TRP A 137 -11.74 -6.39 -15.67
CA TRP A 137 -11.82 -7.14 -14.41
C TRP A 137 -10.68 -6.78 -13.44
N LEU A 138 -9.51 -6.41 -13.94
CA LEU A 138 -8.37 -6.03 -13.11
C LEU A 138 -8.56 -4.61 -12.55
N HIS A 139 -9.20 -3.72 -13.32
CA HIS A 139 -9.58 -2.38 -12.83
C HIS A 139 -10.55 -2.53 -11.66
N LEU A 140 -11.56 -3.39 -11.84
CA LEU A 140 -12.53 -3.70 -10.79
C LEU A 140 -11.86 -4.35 -9.58
N THR A 141 -10.91 -5.27 -9.81
CA THR A 141 -10.15 -5.91 -8.72
C THR A 141 -9.42 -4.85 -7.88
N GLY A 142 -8.78 -3.88 -8.51
CA GLY A 142 -8.17 -2.73 -7.83
C GLY A 142 -9.18 -1.91 -7.03
N LEU A 143 -10.39 -1.69 -7.56
CA LEU A 143 -11.43 -0.94 -6.84
C LEU A 143 -11.97 -1.69 -5.61
N ILE A 144 -12.06 -3.02 -5.67
CA ILE A 144 -12.75 -3.80 -4.62
C ILE A 144 -11.82 -4.45 -3.59
N HIS A 145 -10.50 -4.43 -3.81
CA HIS A 145 -9.54 -5.24 -3.05
C HIS A 145 -9.61 -5.03 -1.53
N ASP A 146 -9.78 -3.77 -1.11
CA ASP A 146 -9.74 -3.36 0.29
C ASP A 146 -11.14 -3.07 0.89
N LEU A 147 -12.22 -3.45 0.21
CA LEU A 147 -13.58 -3.22 0.73
C LEU A 147 -13.85 -3.96 2.05
N GLY A 148 -13.04 -4.95 2.42
CA GLY A 148 -13.09 -5.61 3.73
C GLY A 148 -12.83 -4.65 4.90
N LYS A 149 -12.23 -3.48 4.67
CA LYS A 149 -11.95 -2.48 5.71
C LYS A 149 -13.22 -1.89 6.34
N VAL A 150 -14.39 -2.12 5.74
CA VAL A 150 -15.69 -1.76 6.36
C VAL A 150 -15.91 -2.43 7.70
N LEU A 151 -15.20 -3.52 8.03
CA LEU A 151 -15.23 -4.18 9.33
C LEU A 151 -14.86 -3.25 10.51
N LEU A 152 -14.19 -2.12 10.24
CA LEU A 152 -13.88 -1.07 11.21
C LEU A 152 -15.11 -0.26 11.63
N LEU A 153 -16.16 -0.27 10.82
CA LEU A 153 -17.34 0.57 11.03
C LEU A 153 -18.34 -0.08 11.99
N PRO A 154 -19.10 0.71 12.78
CA PRO A 154 -20.07 0.19 13.75
C PRO A 154 -21.11 -0.78 13.15
N SER A 155 -21.60 -0.49 11.95
CA SER A 155 -22.58 -1.35 11.26
C SER A 155 -22.03 -2.73 10.89
N PHE A 156 -20.70 -2.90 10.87
CA PHE A 156 -20.03 -4.14 10.50
C PHE A 156 -19.36 -4.83 11.67
N GLY A 157 -19.24 -4.20 12.84
CA GLY A 157 -18.73 -4.86 14.05
C GLY A 157 -17.69 -4.06 14.82
N GLU A 158 -17.25 -2.92 14.28
CA GLU A 158 -16.31 -2.01 14.97
C GLU A 158 -15.04 -2.75 15.43
N LEU A 159 -14.49 -3.58 14.55
CA LEU A 159 -13.25 -4.28 14.87
C LEU A 159 -12.11 -3.27 15.03
N PRO A 160 -11.16 -3.52 15.94
CA PRO A 160 -9.98 -2.69 16.03
C PRO A 160 -9.13 -2.82 14.75
N GLN A 161 -8.39 -1.77 14.38
CA GLN A 161 -7.59 -1.76 13.14
C GLN A 161 -6.68 -2.98 13.01
N TRP A 162 -6.00 -3.40 14.10
CA TRP A 162 -5.12 -4.56 14.10
C TRP A 162 -5.81 -5.88 13.69
N ALA A 163 -7.14 -5.96 13.78
CA ALA A 163 -7.92 -7.13 13.40
C ALA A 163 -8.37 -7.11 11.92
N VAL A 164 -8.17 -6.00 11.21
CA VAL A 164 -8.73 -5.77 9.87
C VAL A 164 -7.66 -5.42 8.83
N VAL A 165 -6.68 -4.59 9.17
CA VAL A 165 -5.67 -4.06 8.25
C VAL A 165 -4.27 -4.62 8.55
N GLY A 166 -3.29 -4.25 7.74
CA GLY A 166 -1.89 -4.63 7.88
C GLY A 166 -1.51 -5.94 7.21
N ASP A 167 -0.20 -6.18 7.17
CA ASP A 167 0.37 -7.40 6.61
C ASP A 167 -0.12 -8.65 7.35
N THR A 168 -0.40 -9.69 6.57
CA THR A 168 -0.93 -10.95 7.09
C THR A 168 0.18 -11.98 7.27
N PHE A 169 0.00 -12.86 8.26
CA PHE A 169 0.91 -13.98 8.50
C PHE A 169 0.13 -15.24 8.91
N PRO A 170 0.69 -16.44 8.72
CA PRO A 170 0.04 -17.67 9.15
C PRO A 170 -0.01 -17.78 10.68
N VAL A 171 -1.20 -18.07 11.22
CA VAL A 171 -1.37 -18.33 12.66
C VAL A 171 -1.25 -19.83 12.98
N GLY A 172 -0.76 -20.16 14.18
CA GLY A 172 -0.58 -21.55 14.62
C GLY A 172 0.78 -22.16 14.25
N CYS A 173 1.70 -21.36 13.71
CA CYS A 173 3.12 -21.68 13.54
C CYS A 173 4.00 -20.52 14.02
N ALA A 174 5.32 -20.70 13.98
CA ALA A 174 6.27 -19.63 14.27
C ALA A 174 6.24 -18.55 13.16
N PHE A 175 6.59 -17.32 13.52
CA PHE A 175 6.79 -16.22 12.58
C PHE A 175 8.00 -16.48 11.67
N ASP A 176 7.91 -16.02 10.44
CA ASP A 176 9.02 -15.93 9.50
C ASP A 176 9.76 -14.60 9.68
N GLN A 177 11.03 -14.55 9.26
CA GLN A 177 11.83 -13.32 9.31
C GLN A 177 11.30 -12.24 8.36
N ALA A 178 10.58 -12.63 7.32
CA ALA A 178 9.92 -11.71 6.40
C ALA A 178 8.70 -11.01 6.99
N ASN A 179 8.18 -11.45 8.15
CA ASN A 179 7.07 -10.76 8.80
C ASN A 179 7.56 -9.42 9.39
N VAL A 180 6.85 -8.34 9.05
CA VAL A 180 7.09 -6.98 9.57
C VAL A 180 7.13 -7.03 11.10
N HIS A 181 8.20 -6.52 11.72
CA HIS A 181 8.40 -6.56 13.18
C HIS A 181 8.32 -7.96 13.83
N HIS A 182 8.74 -9.04 13.15
CA HIS A 182 8.74 -10.42 13.68
C HIS A 182 9.46 -10.61 15.04
N ARG A 183 10.43 -9.73 15.37
CA ARG A 183 11.28 -9.88 16.57
C ARG A 183 10.63 -9.44 17.87
N VAL A 184 9.55 -8.66 17.80
CA VAL A 184 9.01 -7.98 18.99
C VAL A 184 8.40 -8.95 20.02
N LEU A 185 8.18 -10.21 19.65
CA LEU A 185 7.69 -11.26 20.57
C LEU A 185 8.80 -12.05 21.29
N TYR A 186 10.09 -11.76 21.05
CA TYR A 186 11.22 -12.55 21.57
C TYR A 186 12.08 -11.86 22.65
N HIS A 187 11.55 -10.84 23.34
CA HIS A 187 12.24 -10.16 24.45
C HIS A 187 11.77 -10.63 25.83
#